data_AF-A0A7K1L666-F1
#
_entry.id   AF-A0A7K1L666-F1
#
_cell.length_a   1.000
_cell.length_b   1.000
_cell.length_c   1.000
_cell.angle_alpha   90.00
_cell.angle_beta   90.00
_cell.angle_gamma   90.00
#
_symmetry.space_group_name_H-M   'P 1'
#
loop_
_entity.id
_entity.type
_entity.pdbx_description
1 polymer ?
#
loop_
_entity_poly.entity_id
_entity_poly.type
_entity_poly.pdbx_seq_one_letter_code
_entity_poly.pdbx_strand_id
1 'polypeptide(L)'
;MGLHERWVLTSGADVPEGAVDAGAAPPAARVAELAEAGGVVLVTLESDEPEPDPGLLAAASVYAWLGARAFLVPGPQADAVRQVVDMVASIQGVRPPAAARRGLA
;
A
#
# COMPACT_ATOMS: atom_id res chain seq x y z
N MET A 1 4.77 -4.51 18.13
CA MET A 1 4.09 -5.06 16.94
C MET A 1 2.93 -4.12 16.63
N GLY A 2 3.11 -3.21 15.68
CA GLY A 2 2.18 -2.09 15.47
C GLY A 2 0.96 -2.51 14.66
N LEU A 3 -0.23 -2.06 15.07
CA LEU A 3 -1.54 -2.35 14.46
C LEU A 3 -1.72 -1.83 13.01
N HIS A 4 -0.66 -1.33 12.39
CA HIS A 4 -0.66 -0.62 11.11
C HIS A 4 0.44 -1.13 10.16
N GLU A 5 0.92 -2.34 10.38
CA GLU A 5 1.88 -2.97 9.49
C GLU A 5 1.27 -3.09 8.09
N ARG A 6 1.96 -2.49 7.11
CA ARG A 6 1.62 -2.58 5.69
C ARG A 6 2.70 -3.39 5.01
N TRP A 7 2.29 -4.36 4.22
CA TRP A 7 3.19 -5.28 3.53
C TRP A 7 3.36 -4.84 2.08
N VAL A 8 4.59 -4.58 1.67
CA VAL A 8 4.94 -4.40 0.25
C VAL A 8 5.79 -5.61 -0.15
N LEU A 9 5.13 -6.50 -0.88
CA LEU A 9 5.57 -7.82 -1.29
C LEU A 9 6.04 -7.76 -2.74
N THR A 10 7.02 -8.60 -3.05
CA THR A 10 7.46 -8.89 -4.42
C THR A 10 7.12 -10.32 -4.77
N SER A 11 7.18 -10.67 -6.05
CA SER A 11 6.95 -12.02 -6.55
C SER A 11 7.71 -13.07 -5.72
N GLY A 12 7.00 -14.09 -5.22
CA GLY A 12 7.56 -15.17 -4.40
C GLY A 12 7.69 -14.86 -2.90
N ALA A 13 7.29 -13.68 -2.43
CA ALA A 13 7.19 -13.41 -1.00
C ALA A 13 5.94 -14.03 -0.39
N ASP A 14 6.02 -14.43 0.89
CA ASP A 14 4.88 -14.98 1.62
C ASP A 14 3.81 -13.90 1.84
N VAL A 15 2.58 -14.24 1.46
CA VAL A 15 1.40 -13.41 1.73
C VAL A 15 0.99 -13.58 3.20
N PRO A 16 0.62 -12.51 3.92
CA PRO A 16 0.11 -12.62 5.29
C PRO A 16 -1.04 -13.62 5.38
N GLU A 17 -1.00 -14.48 6.39
CA GLU A 17 -2.06 -15.47 6.64
C GLU A 17 -3.41 -14.77 6.81
N GLY A 18 -4.44 -15.27 6.13
CA GLY A 18 -5.79 -14.69 6.16
C GLY A 18 -5.95 -13.42 5.31
N ALA A 19 -4.97 -13.03 4.51
CA ALA A 19 -5.15 -11.96 3.53
C ALA A 19 -6.18 -12.35 2.46
N VAL A 20 -7.08 -11.42 2.15
CA VAL A 20 -8.09 -11.56 1.10
C VAL A 20 -7.56 -10.89 -0.16
N ASP A 21 -7.42 -11.66 -1.23
CA ASP A 21 -6.97 -11.14 -2.52
C ASP A 21 -8.11 -10.35 -3.22
N ALA A 22 -7.87 -9.05 -3.40
CA ALA A 22 -8.78 -8.19 -4.14
C ALA A 22 -8.59 -8.33 -5.66
N GLY A 23 -7.46 -8.86 -6.12
CA GLY A 23 -7.08 -9.04 -7.52
C GLY A 23 -6.03 -8.03 -8.01
N ALA A 24 -5.75 -8.09 -9.32
CA ALA A 24 -4.89 -7.14 -10.02
C ALA A 24 -5.67 -5.87 -10.38
N ALA A 25 -5.17 -4.70 -9.95
CA ALA A 25 -5.77 -3.38 -10.16
C ALA A 25 -7.32 -3.36 -10.02
N PRO A 26 -7.87 -3.82 -8.88
CA PRO A 26 -9.31 -4.01 -8.71
C PRO A 26 -10.08 -2.69 -8.64
N PRO A 27 -11.40 -2.67 -8.88
CA PRO A 27 -12.20 -1.47 -8.62
C PRO A 27 -12.04 -0.98 -7.18
N ALA A 28 -11.88 0.34 -6.99
CA ALA A 28 -11.70 0.96 -5.68
C ALA A 28 -12.78 0.57 -4.65
N ALA A 29 -14.05 0.49 -5.09
CA ALA A 29 -15.17 0.08 -4.24
C ALA A 29 -14.97 -1.32 -3.65
N ARG A 30 -14.45 -2.27 -4.44
CA ARG A 30 -14.18 -3.64 -3.98
C ARG A 30 -13.16 -3.65 -2.85
N VAL A 31 -12.10 -2.83 -2.95
CA VAL A 31 -11.08 -2.74 -1.90
C VAL A 31 -11.69 -2.20 -0.60
N ALA A 32 -12.51 -1.15 -0.69
CA ALA A 32 -13.19 -0.58 0.47
C ALA A 32 -14.16 -1.58 1.12
N GLU A 33 -14.98 -2.28 0.32
CA GLU A 33 -15.91 -3.31 0.81
C GLU A 33 -15.19 -4.45 1.53
N LEU A 34 -14.07 -4.93 0.97
CA LEU A 34 -13.26 -5.98 1.60
C LEU A 34 -12.56 -5.48 2.87
N ALA A 35 -12.13 -4.22 2.91
CA ALA A 35 -11.49 -3.63 4.07
C ALA A 35 -12.47 -3.43 5.24
N GLU A 36 -13.71 -3.02 4.96
CA GLU A 36 -14.79 -2.91 5.95
C GLU A 36 -15.16 -4.26 6.56
N ALA A 37 -14.98 -5.37 5.83
CA ALA A 37 -15.15 -6.72 6.35
C ALA A 37 -14.04 -7.13 7.37
N GLY A 38 -13.02 -6.29 7.58
CA GLY A 38 -12.02 -6.43 8.65
C GLY A 38 -10.82 -7.30 8.33
N GLY A 39 -10.74 -7.88 7.13
CA GLY A 39 -9.60 -8.70 6.68
C GLY A 39 -8.41 -7.86 6.20
N VAL A 40 -7.23 -8.48 6.12
CA VAL A 40 -6.08 -7.88 5.43
C VAL A 40 -6.35 -7.95 3.92
N VAL A 41 -6.56 -6.82 3.27
CA VAL A 41 -6.79 -6.79 1.82
C VAL A 41 -5.45 -6.73 1.09
N LEU A 42 -5.22 -7.71 0.20
CA LEU A 42 -4.11 -7.76 -0.75
C LEU A 42 -4.55 -7.16 -2.09
N VAL A 43 -3.74 -6.26 -2.63
CA VAL A 43 -3.88 -5.74 -3.99
C VAL A 43 -2.64 -6.06 -4.79
N THR A 44 -2.82 -6.55 -6.02
CA THR A 44 -1.72 -6.72 -6.97
C THR A 44 -1.69 -5.53 -7.92
N LEU A 45 -0.51 -4.93 -8.11
CA LEU A 45 -0.27 -3.90 -9.12
C LEU A 45 0.87 -4.36 -10.02
N GLU A 46 0.71 -4.17 -11.31
CA GLU A 46 1.66 -4.61 -12.33
C GLU A 46 2.24 -3.39 -13.03
N SER A 47 3.51 -3.47 -13.41
CA SER A 47 4.20 -2.48 -14.24
C SER A 47 5.45 -3.14 -14.82
N ASP A 48 5.71 -2.87 -16.09
CA ASP A 48 6.95 -3.28 -16.77
C ASP A 48 8.02 -2.17 -16.72
N GLU A 49 7.68 -1.03 -16.11
CA GLU A 49 8.59 0.12 -16.03
C GLU A 49 9.78 -0.20 -15.12
N PRO A 50 11.02 0.08 -15.56
CA PRO A 50 12.21 -0.12 -14.75
C PRO A 50 12.35 0.97 -13.66
N GLU A 51 11.73 2.13 -13.87
CA GLU A 51 11.70 3.27 -12.96
C GLU A 51 10.33 3.38 -12.26
N PRO A 52 10.21 4.12 -11.15
CA PRO A 52 8.95 4.26 -10.43
C PRO A 52 7.80 4.74 -11.32
N ASP A 53 6.81 3.88 -11.53
CA ASP A 53 5.65 4.14 -12.37
C ASP A 53 4.65 5.06 -11.64
N PRO A 54 4.43 6.30 -12.10
CA PRO A 54 3.54 7.23 -11.42
C PRO A 54 2.08 6.74 -11.33
N GLY A 55 1.61 5.98 -12.33
CA GLY A 55 0.25 5.43 -12.33
C GLY A 55 0.07 4.36 -11.26
N LEU A 56 1.04 3.46 -11.15
CA LEU A 56 1.10 2.44 -10.09
C LEU A 56 1.17 3.08 -8.70
N LEU A 57 2.03 4.09 -8.52
CA LEU A 57 2.17 4.80 -7.25
C LEU A 57 0.89 5.55 -6.85
N ALA A 58 0.22 6.19 -7.80
CA ALA A 58 -1.07 6.83 -7.57
C ALA A 58 -2.12 5.80 -7.15
N ALA A 59 -2.20 4.66 -7.84
CA ALA A 59 -3.12 3.57 -7.49
C ALA A 59 -2.84 3.01 -6.09
N ALA A 60 -1.57 2.75 -5.76
CA ALA A 60 -1.15 2.30 -4.43
C ALA A 60 -1.59 3.27 -3.32
N SER A 61 -1.46 4.58 -3.55
CA SER A 61 -1.89 5.60 -2.59
C SER A 61 -3.40 5.54 -2.31
N VAL A 62 -4.21 5.36 -3.36
CA VAL A 62 -5.68 5.28 -3.28
C VAL A 62 -6.09 3.99 -2.56
N TYR A 63 -5.54 2.84 -2.94
CA TYR A 63 -5.89 1.58 -2.28
C TYR A 63 -5.47 1.56 -0.81
N ALA A 64 -4.30 2.12 -0.48
CA ALA A 64 -3.86 2.25 0.91
C ALA A 64 -4.81 3.15 1.71
N TRP A 65 -5.31 4.23 1.10
CA TRP A 65 -6.30 5.09 1.72
C TRP A 65 -7.61 4.35 2.00
N LEU A 66 -8.04 3.50 1.06
CA LEU A 66 -9.27 2.69 1.15
C LEU A 66 -9.14 1.45 2.03
N GLY A 67 -7.98 1.23 2.66
CA GLY A 67 -7.80 0.19 3.67
C GLY A 67 -7.05 -1.06 3.20
N ALA A 68 -6.51 -1.09 1.97
CA ALA A 68 -5.56 -2.13 1.58
C ALA A 68 -4.31 -2.08 2.47
N ARG A 69 -3.87 -3.26 2.91
CA ARG A 69 -2.71 -3.40 3.81
C ARG A 69 -1.59 -4.25 3.23
N ALA A 70 -1.86 -5.04 2.21
CA ALA A 70 -0.83 -5.80 1.48
C ALA A 70 -0.82 -5.40 0.00
N PHE A 71 0.37 -5.23 -0.56
CA PHE A 71 0.60 -4.83 -1.95
C PHE A 71 1.59 -5.80 -2.57
N LEU A 72 1.18 -6.54 -3.59
CA LEU A 72 2.08 -7.32 -4.43
C LEU A 72 2.46 -6.48 -5.64
N VAL A 73 3.75 -6.18 -5.78
CA VAL A 73 4.27 -5.27 -6.81
C VAL A 73 5.57 -5.82 -7.43
N PRO A 74 5.95 -5.39 -8.64
CA PRO A 74 7.25 -5.69 -9.21
C PRO A 74 8.40 -5.21 -8.32
N GLY A 75 9.50 -5.95 -8.32
CA GLY A 75 10.70 -5.64 -7.53
C GLY A 75 11.19 -4.18 -7.65
N PRO A 76 11.37 -3.64 -8.88
CA PRO A 76 11.81 -2.26 -9.08
C PRO A 76 10.89 -1.20 -8.46
N GLN A 77 9.60 -1.52 -8.29
CA GLN A 77 8.58 -0.60 -7.77
C GLN A 77 8.48 -0.63 -6.23
N ALA A 78 9.02 -1.65 -5.58
CA ALA A 78 8.74 -1.95 -4.17
C ALA A 78 9.13 -0.82 -3.21
N ASP A 79 10.30 -0.20 -3.39
CA ASP A 79 10.76 0.86 -2.48
C ASP A 79 9.96 2.15 -2.64
N ALA A 80 9.58 2.51 -3.87
CA ALA A 80 8.73 3.66 -4.13
C ALA A 80 7.31 3.44 -3.55
N VAL A 81 6.75 2.23 -3.69
CA VAL A 81 5.47 1.87 -3.10
C VAL A 81 5.52 1.93 -1.57
N ARG A 82 6.59 1.43 -0.94
CA ARG A 82 6.80 1.55 0.52
C ARG A 82 6.73 3.00 0.98
N GLN A 83 7.39 3.91 0.27
CA GLN A 83 7.35 5.35 0.60
C GLN A 83 5.93 5.92 0.47
N VAL A 84 5.20 5.58 -0.59
CA VAL A 84 3.82 6.04 -0.79
C VAL A 84 2.89 5.52 0.32
N VAL A 85 2.95 4.23 0.65
CA VAL A 85 2.07 3.68 1.69
C VAL A 85 2.46 4.19 3.08
N ASP A 86 3.74 4.42 3.37
CA ASP A 86 4.15 5.07 4.63
C ASP A 86 3.69 6.52 4.70
N MET A 87 3.78 7.26 3.58
CA MET A 87 3.23 8.62 3.47
C MET A 87 1.74 8.64 3.77
N VAL A 88 0.95 7.75 3.14
CA VAL A 88 -0.50 7.64 3.41
C VAL A 88 -0.77 7.32 4.88
N ALA A 89 0.02 6.43 5.50
CA ALA A 89 -0.13 6.11 6.93
C ALA A 89 0.10 7.35 7.81
N SER A 90 1.07 8.18 7.45
CA SER A 90 1.30 9.44 8.14
C SER A 90 0.20 10.47 7.93
N ILE A 91 -0.34 10.60 6.72
CA ILE A 91 -1.48 11.49 6.44
C ILE A 91 -2.72 11.06 7.25
N GLN A 92 -2.94 9.75 7.38
CA GLN A 92 -4.04 9.20 8.19
C GLN A 92 -3.79 9.31 9.70
N GLY A 93 -2.60 9.68 10.14
CA GLY A 93 -2.26 9.78 11.57
C GLY A 93 -2.01 8.44 12.27
N VAL A 94 -1.90 7.33 11.54
CA VAL A 94 -1.64 5.99 12.10
C VAL A 94 -0.15 5.65 12.22
N ARG A 95 0.71 6.52 11.68
CA ARG A 95 2.17 6.47 11.78
C ARG A 95 2.72 7.89 11.90
N PRO A 96 3.63 8.20 12.83
CA PRO A 96 4.27 9.52 12.86
C PRO A 96 5.09 9.76 11.58
N PRO A 97 5.15 10.99 11.04
CA PRO A 97 6.00 11.29 9.89
C PRO A 97 7.46 11.06 10.24
N ALA A 98 8.24 10.53 9.29
CA ALA A 98 9.66 10.22 9.49
C ALA A 98 10.51 11.43 9.90
N ALA A 99 10.12 12.64 9.47
CA ALA A 99 10.74 13.89 9.88
C ALA A 99 9.68 14.98 10.06
N ALA A 100 9.41 15.35 11.31
CA ALA A 100 8.59 16.52 11.65
C ALA A 100 9.50 17.76 11.73
N ARG A 101 9.48 18.61 10.70
CA ARG A 101 10.20 19.89 10.71
C ARG A 101 9.24 21.02 11.00
N ARG A 102 9.56 21.84 12.01
CA ARG A 102 8.80 23.07 12.29
C ARG A 102 9.26 24.13 11.30
N GLY A 103 8.37 24.57 10.41
CA GLY A 103 8.64 25.63 9.42
C GLY A 103 8.64 27.02 10.05
N LEU A 104 9.39 27.20 11.14
CA LEU A 104 9.60 28.53 11.70
C LEU A 104 10.80 29.14 10.97
N ALA A 105 10.49 30.14 10.14
CA ALA A 105 11.46 31.03 9.51
C ALA A 105 12.16 31.92 10.56
#